data_AF-L0F4Q3-F1
#
_entry.id   AF-L0F4Q3-F1
#
_cell.length_a   1.000
_cell.length_b   1.000
_cell.length_c   1.000
_cell.angle_alpha   90.00
_cell.angle_beta   90.00
_cell.angle_gamma   90.00
#
_symmetry.space_group_name_H-M   'P 1'
#
loop_
_entity.id
_entity.type
_entity.pdbx_description
1 polymer ?
#
loop_
_entity_poly.entity_id
_entity_poly.type
_entity_poly.pdbx_seq_one_letter_code
_entity_poly.pdbx_strand_id
1 'polypeptide(L)'
;MTKRNPTAKESRPKTRKRRLRPIQTAIILCITLALISSAYQLVELRQEVNQSIAQLNVEKEALLVEQKQLEKEILELNTPSFIEQLAREQLGLVRKGEIRIAPKME
;
A
#
# COMPACT_ATOMS: atom_id res chain seq x y z
N MET A 1 21.48 55.28 80.87
CA MET A 1 22.13 55.51 79.56
C MET A 1 22.78 54.20 79.12
N THR A 2 22.09 53.42 78.27
CA THR A 2 22.39 53.18 76.82
C THR A 2 23.64 52.30 76.62
N LYS A 3 23.62 51.15 75.93
CA LYS A 3 22.89 50.82 74.70
C LYS A 3 22.57 49.31 74.60
N ARG A 4 21.38 49.01 74.07
CA ARG A 4 20.97 47.69 73.53
C ARG A 4 21.78 47.41 72.27
N ASN A 5 22.38 46.22 72.16
CA ASN A 5 22.97 45.74 70.92
C ASN A 5 22.02 44.76 70.22
N PRO A 6 21.89 44.84 68.88
CA PRO A 6 20.78 44.26 68.15
C PRO A 6 21.02 42.78 67.84
N THR A 7 19.91 42.06 67.80
CA THR A 7 19.74 40.67 67.37
C THR A 7 20.57 40.33 66.13
N ALA A 8 21.53 39.42 66.28
CA ALA A 8 22.15 38.73 65.16
C ALA A 8 21.07 37.88 64.47
N LYS A 9 20.58 38.38 63.34
CA LYS A 9 19.53 37.76 62.54
C LYS A 9 20.16 36.57 61.82
N GLU A 10 19.93 35.38 62.35
CA GLU A 10 20.31 34.10 61.77
C GLU A 10 19.77 34.01 60.33
N SER A 11 20.68 34.14 59.36
CA SER A 11 20.36 34.08 57.93
C SER A 11 20.12 32.63 57.53
N ARG A 12 18.87 32.19 57.66
CA ARG A 12 18.42 30.90 57.12
C ARG A 12 18.75 30.81 55.63
N PRO A 13 19.45 29.77 55.14
CA PRO A 13 19.59 29.55 53.71
C PRO A 13 18.21 29.17 53.16
N LYS A 14 17.57 30.09 52.43
CA LYS A 14 16.41 29.77 51.59
C LYS A 14 16.89 28.82 50.50
N THR A 15 16.70 27.52 50.72
CA THR A 15 16.87 26.52 49.68
C THR A 15 15.91 26.85 48.55
N ARG A 16 16.43 27.42 47.45
CA ARG A 16 15.71 27.53 46.16
C ARG A 16 15.61 26.12 45.56
N LYS A 17 14.85 25.25 46.21
CA LYS A 17 14.46 23.96 45.61
C LYS A 17 13.18 24.19 44.79
N ARG A 18 13.23 23.69 43.54
CA ARG A 18 12.08 23.39 42.66
C ARG A 18 11.52 24.51 41.75
N ARG A 19 12.37 25.12 40.91
CA ARG A 19 11.90 25.64 39.59
C ARG A 19 12.28 24.78 38.39
N LEU A 20 13.11 23.75 38.58
CA LEU A 20 13.51 22.83 37.51
C LEU A 20 12.47 21.73 37.20
N ARG A 21 11.55 21.46 38.13
CA ARG A 21 10.49 20.45 37.96
C ARG A 21 9.52 20.78 36.81
N PRO A 22 9.00 22.01 36.64
CA PRO A 22 8.13 22.33 35.51
C PRO A 22 8.86 22.26 34.16
N ILE A 23 10.15 22.60 34.13
CA ILE A 23 10.97 22.53 32.91
C ILE A 23 11.20 21.06 32.52
N GLN A 24 11.54 20.19 33.49
CA GLN A 24 11.70 18.76 33.24
C GLN A 24 10.39 18.12 32.76
N THR A 25 9.24 18.47 33.36
CA THR A 25 7.94 17.98 32.88
C THR A 25 7.60 18.50 31.49
N ALA A 26 7.92 19.76 31.17
CA ALA A 26 7.72 20.32 29.84
C ALA A 26 8.59 19.63 28.78
N ILE A 27 9.86 19.34 29.10
CA ILE A 27 10.76 18.60 28.21
C ILE A 27 10.23 17.19 27.96
N ILE A 28 9.83 16.47 29.01
CA ILE A 28 9.26 15.13 28.87
C ILE A 28 7.98 15.19 28.03
N LEU A 29 7.10 16.16 28.27
CA LEU A 29 5.88 16.34 27.48
C LEU A 29 6.21 16.60 26.00
N CYS A 30 7.15 17.49 25.70
CA CYS A 30 7.60 17.74 24.33
C CYS A 30 8.15 16.49 23.66
N ILE A 31 8.97 15.69 24.36
CA ILE A 31 9.51 14.44 23.83
C ILE A 31 8.38 13.45 23.56
N THR A 32 7.43 13.29 24.50
CA THR A 32 6.29 12.39 24.30
C THR A 32 5.42 12.80 23.11
N LEU A 33 5.17 14.10 22.93
CA LEU A 33 4.41 14.60 21.79
C LEU A 33 5.15 14.37 20.46
N ALA A 34 6.46 14.56 20.42
CA ALA A 34 7.28 14.30 19.24
C ALA A 34 7.32 12.80 18.88
N LEU A 35 7.37 11.92 19.88
CA LEU A 35 7.31 10.47 19.65
C LEU A 35 5.92 10.04 19.14
N ILE A 36 4.86 10.61 19.70
CA ILE A 36 3.48 10.35 19.26
C ILE A 36 3.28 10.81 17.80
N SER A 37 3.74 12.01 17.43
CA SER A 37 3.61 12.51 16.05
C SER A 37 4.37 11.64 15.06
N SER A 38 5.58 11.19 15.42
CA SER A 38 6.37 10.28 14.58
C SER A 38 5.71 8.90 14.45
N ALA A 39 5.11 8.38 15.52
CA ALA A 39 4.38 7.13 15.49
C ALA A 39 3.14 7.21 14.58
N TYR A 40 2.39 8.32 14.62
CA TYR A 40 1.24 8.53 13.72
C TYR A 40 1.64 8.53 12.25
N GLN A 41 2.69 9.26 11.88
CA GLN A 41 3.21 9.28 10.49
C GLN A 41 3.62 7.88 10.00
N LEU A 42 4.22 7.08 10.89
CA LEU A 42 4.62 5.71 10.53
C LEU A 42 3.42 4.78 10.34
N VAL A 43 2.35 4.96 11.12
CA VAL A 43 1.13 4.15 10.99
C VAL A 43 0.39 4.48 9.70
N GLU A 44 0.26 5.77 9.37
CA GLU A 44 -0.40 6.25 8.15
C GLU A 44 0.33 5.73 6.90
N LEU A 45 1.66 5.87 6.85
CA LEU A 45 2.47 5.35 5.75
C LEU A 45 2.36 3.82 5.61
N ARG A 46 2.32 3.09 6.73
CA ARG A 46 2.12 1.63 6.69
C ARG A 46 0.75 1.25 6.14
N GLN A 47 -0.30 2.02 6.46
CA GLN A 47 -1.63 1.76 5.93
C GLN A 47 -1.68 1.96 4.41
N GLU A 48 -1.12 3.06 3.90
CA GLU A 48 -1.06 3.33 2.45
C GLU A 48 -0.28 2.25 1.68
N VAL A 49 0.87 1.84 2.22
CA VAL A 49 1.69 0.78 1.63
C VAL A 49 0.93 -0.55 1.63
N ASN A 50 0.28 -0.91 2.73
CA ASN A 50 -0.48 -2.15 2.82
C ASN A 50 -1.69 -2.15 1.87
N GLN A 51 -2.37 -1.02 1.72
CA GLN A 51 -3.47 -0.88 0.75
C GLN A 51 -2.97 -1.03 -0.68
N SER A 52 -1.86 -0.38 -1.02
CA SER A 52 -1.23 -0.51 -2.34
C SER A 52 -0.82 -1.96 -2.63
N ILE A 53 -0.21 -2.65 -1.66
CA ILE A 53 0.15 -4.07 -1.80
C ILE A 53 -1.10 -4.93 -1.99
N ALA A 54 -2.17 -4.67 -1.24
CA ALA A 54 -3.42 -5.41 -1.38
C ALA A 54 -4.03 -5.24 -2.78
N GLN A 55 -4.07 -4.01 -3.29
CA GLN A 55 -4.56 -3.71 -4.65
C GLN A 55 -3.72 -4.41 -5.72
N LEU A 56 -2.39 -4.29 -5.63
CA LEU A 56 -1.47 -4.93 -6.58
C LEU A 56 -1.58 -6.45 -6.55
N ASN A 57 -1.79 -7.05 -5.39
CA ASN A 57 -2.01 -8.49 -5.28
C ASN A 57 -3.31 -8.93 -5.96
N VAL A 58 -4.40 -8.17 -5.79
CA VAL A 58 -5.67 -8.45 -6.47
C VAL A 58 -5.52 -8.34 -7.99
N GLU A 59 -4.86 -7.30 -8.48
CA GLU A 59 -4.61 -7.11 -9.91
C GLU A 59 -3.74 -8.23 -10.49
N LYS A 60 -2.68 -8.61 -9.77
CA LYS A 60 -1.82 -9.73 -10.14
C LYS A 60 -2.61 -11.04 -10.27
N GLU A 61 -3.46 -11.36 -9.29
CA GLU A 61 -4.27 -12.58 -9.34
C GLU A 61 -5.26 -12.54 -10.53
N ALA A 62 -5.87 -11.39 -10.81
CA ALA A 62 -6.74 -11.22 -11.98
C ALA A 62 -5.98 -11.48 -13.29
N LEU A 63 -4.80 -10.89 -13.46
CA LEU A 63 -3.95 -11.08 -14.63
C LEU A 63 -3.47 -12.53 -14.79
N LEU A 64 -3.19 -13.23 -13.68
CA LEU A 64 -2.81 -14.66 -13.73
C LEU A 64 -3.97 -15.55 -14.17
N VAL A 65 -5.20 -15.20 -13.79
CA VAL A 65 -6.39 -15.92 -14.26
C VAL A 65 -6.59 -15.66 -15.76
N GLU A 66 -6.48 -14.41 -16.20
CA GLU A 66 -6.59 -14.02 -17.61
C GLU A 66 -5.53 -14.70 -18.48
N GLN A 67 -4.27 -14.69 -18.05
CA GLN A 67 -3.17 -15.38 -18.73
C GLN A 67 -3.50 -16.86 -18.94
N LYS A 68 -3.98 -17.56 -17.91
CA LYS A 68 -4.33 -18.98 -18.02
C LYS A 68 -5.52 -19.23 -18.96
N GLN A 69 -6.45 -18.29 -19.07
CA GLN A 69 -7.57 -18.39 -20.01
C GLN A 69 -7.07 -18.22 -21.45
N LEU A 70 -6.25 -17.19 -21.69
CA LEU A 70 -5.64 -16.94 -23.01
C LEU A 70 -4.74 -18.09 -23.46
N GLU A 71 -3.95 -18.68 -22.56
CA GLU A 71 -3.11 -19.84 -22.88
C GLU A 71 -3.95 -21.06 -23.32
N LYS A 72 -5.11 -21.28 -22.71
CA LYS A 72 -6.03 -22.34 -23.12
C LYS A 72 -6.63 -22.06 -24.49
N GLU A 73 -7.07 -20.82 -24.72
CA GLU A 73 -7.62 -20.41 -26.01
C GLU A 73 -6.59 -20.57 -27.13
N ILE A 74 -5.34 -20.12 -26.92
CA ILE A 74 -4.24 -20.35 -27.86
C ILE A 74 -4.06 -21.84 -28.15
N LEU A 75 -4.15 -22.70 -27.14
CA LEU A 75 -3.96 -24.14 -27.32
C LEU A 75 -5.11 -24.77 -28.13
N GLU A 76 -6.34 -24.32 -27.93
CA GLU A 76 -7.51 -24.74 -28.72
C GLU A 76 -7.42 -24.26 -30.18
N LEU A 77 -7.04 -22.99 -30.39
CA LEU A 77 -6.86 -22.39 -31.72
C LEU A 77 -5.70 -23.03 -32.50
N ASN A 78 -4.66 -23.52 -31.82
CA ASN A 78 -3.51 -24.18 -32.46
C ASN A 78 -3.74 -25.66 -32.80
N THR A 79 -4.96 -26.18 -32.63
CA THR A 79 -5.25 -27.55 -33.07
C THR A 79 -5.25 -27.65 -34.60
N PRO A 80 -4.69 -28.72 -35.19
CA PRO A 80 -4.67 -28.88 -36.66
C PRO A 80 -6.07 -28.82 -37.29
N SER A 81 -7.09 -29.32 -36.60
CA SER A 81 -8.48 -29.28 -37.06
C SER A 81 -9.01 -27.84 -37.13
N PHE A 82 -8.71 -27.01 -36.12
CA PHE A 82 -9.15 -25.63 -36.10
C PHE A 82 -8.43 -24.80 -37.17
N ILE A 83 -7.11 -24.97 -37.31
CA ILE A 83 -6.31 -24.34 -38.35
C ILE A 83 -6.83 -24.72 -39.75
N GLU A 84 -7.12 -26.00 -39.96
CA GLU A 84 -7.68 -26.50 -41.21
C GLU A 84 -9.05 -25.90 -41.52
N GLN A 85 -9.93 -25.79 -40.53
CA GLN A 85 -11.24 -25.18 -40.67
C GLN A 85 -11.15 -23.67 -40.97
N LEU A 86 -10.29 -22.95 -40.26
CA LEU A 86 -10.05 -21.53 -40.51
C LEU A 86 -9.48 -21.31 -41.92
N ALA A 87 -8.51 -22.13 -42.34
CA ALA A 87 -7.96 -22.09 -43.70
C ALA A 87 -9.04 -22.37 -44.75
N ARG A 88 -9.95 -23.32 -44.48
CA ARG A 88 -11.11 -23.59 -45.35
C ARG A 88 -12.03 -22.40 -45.47
N GLU A 89 -12.37 -21.72 -44.38
CA GLU A 89 -13.25 -20.56 -44.41
C GLU A 89 -12.63 -19.40 -45.19
N GLN A 90 -11.36 -19.10 -44.95
CA GLN A 90 -10.64 -17.97 -45.58
C GLN A 90 -10.35 -18.20 -47.06
N LEU A 91 -10.00 -19.43 -47.44
CA LEU A 91 -9.70 -19.80 -48.84
C LEU A 91 -10.95 -20.34 -49.57
N GLY A 92 -12.06 -20.53 -48.83
CA GLY A 92 -13.26 -21.27 -49.21
C GLY A 92 -12.96 -22.66 -49.81
N LEU A 93 -12.01 -23.36 -49.22
CA LEU A 93 -11.70 -24.75 -49.57
C LEU A 93 -12.72 -25.69 -48.91
N VAL A 94 -12.99 -26.83 -49.54
CA VAL A 94 -13.89 -27.89 -49.03
C VAL A 94 -13.13 -29.21 -48.87
N ARG A 95 -13.57 -30.12 -47.99
CA ARG A 95 -12.94 -31.45 -47.89
C ARG A 95 -13.12 -32.24 -49.18
N LYS A 96 -12.24 -33.21 -49.38
CA LYS A 96 -12.40 -34.20 -50.44
C LYS A 96 -13.74 -34.94 -50.24
N GLY A 97 -14.67 -34.76 -51.19
CA GLY A 97 -16.01 -35.33 -51.13
C GLY A 97 -17.13 -34.34 -50.74
N GLU A 98 -16.79 -33.11 -50.36
CA GLU A 98 -17.76 -32.03 -50.12
C GLU A 98 -17.92 -31.15 -51.37
N ILE A 99 -19.10 -30.54 -51.54
CA ILE A 99 -19.43 -29.65 -52.67
C ILE A 99 -19.69 -28.25 -52.13
N ARG A 100 -19.00 -27.25 -52.67
CA ARG A 100 -19.21 -25.83 -52.35
C ARG A 100 -20.51 -25.34 -52.98
N ILE A 101 -21.49 -24.93 -52.17
CA ILE A 101 -22.73 -24.31 -52.65
C ILE A 101 -22.59 -22.80 -52.51
N ALA A 102 -22.48 -22.09 -53.63
CA ALA A 102 -22.51 -20.63 -53.65
C ALA A 102 -23.94 -20.13 -53.92
N PRO A 103 -24.40 -19.05 -53.27
CA PRO A 103 -25.70 -18.47 -53.55
C PRO A 103 -25.75 -17.96 -55.00
N LYS A 104 -26.86 -18.23 -55.69
CA LYS A 104 -27.11 -17.71 -57.03
C LYS A 104 -27.34 -16.20 -56.91
N MET A 105 -26.44 -15.40 -57.48
CA MET A 105 -26.65 -13.96 -57.60
C MET A 105 -27.77 -13.74 -58.62
N GLU A 106 -28.87 -13.11 -58.20
CA GLU A 106 -29.98 -12.65 -59.06
C GLU A 106 -29.62 -11.35 -59.78
#